data_AF-A0A3A4RC79-F1
#
_entry.id   AF-A0A3A4RC79-F1
#
_cell.length_a   1.000
_cell.length_b   1.000
_cell.length_c   1.000
_cell.angle_alpha   90.00
_cell.angle_beta   90.00
_cell.angle_gamma   90.00
#
_symmetry.space_group_name_H-M   'P 1'
#
loop_
_entity.id
_entity.type
_entity.pdbx_description
1 polymer ?
#
loop_
_entity_poly.entity_id
_entity_poly.type
_entity_poly.pdbx_seq_one_letter_code
_entity_poly.pdbx_strand_id
1 'polypeptide(L)'
;MASLLVKNGFARTYGIGRTTPDGVSPDEMVKRLRDFEISAMLKRVGIWSESDPDRIAELRAKQRGEDQELKELQSQLKKAPSPKSLLELNTAGKEELQSIKGIGPVLAERIIAGRPYRTVDDLLKVKGIGPKKLKNIRPYFVVGKK
;
A
#
# COMPACT_ATOMS: atom_id res chain seq x y z
N MET A 1 -25.60 -28.84 -7.52
CA MET A 1 -24.24 -28.66 -8.10
C MET A 1 -23.20 -28.28 -7.04
N ALA A 2 -23.34 -27.14 -6.35
CA ALA A 2 -22.35 -26.67 -5.36
C ALA A 2 -22.07 -27.67 -4.21
N SER A 3 -23.11 -28.34 -3.70
CA SER A 3 -22.98 -29.36 -2.65
C SER A 3 -22.06 -30.52 -3.03
N LEU A 4 -22.08 -30.95 -4.28
CA LEU A 4 -21.25 -32.06 -4.76
C LEU A 4 -19.76 -31.66 -4.82
N LEU A 5 -19.46 -30.44 -5.26
CA LEU A 5 -18.09 -29.94 -5.32
C LEU A 5 -17.48 -29.78 -3.92
N VAL A 6 -18.24 -29.22 -2.99
CA VAL A 6 -17.80 -29.03 -1.60
C VAL A 6 -17.62 -30.38 -0.89
N LYS A 7 -18.57 -31.31 -1.06
CA LYS A 7 -18.50 -32.66 -0.48
C LYS A 7 -17.27 -33.46 -0.94
N ASN A 8 -16.85 -33.27 -2.18
CA ASN A 8 -15.64 -33.92 -2.72
C ASN A 8 -14.35 -33.10 -2.48
N GLY A 9 -14.42 -31.98 -1.74
CA GLY A 9 -13.25 -31.18 -1.40
C GLY A 9 -12.67 -30.36 -2.56
N PHE A 10 -13.46 -30.09 -3.60
CA PHE A 10 -13.02 -29.28 -4.76
C PHE A 10 -13.39 -27.80 -4.65
N ALA A 11 -14.21 -27.43 -3.67
CA ALA A 11 -14.66 -26.04 -3.48
C ALA A 11 -14.76 -25.68 -2.00
N ARG A 12 -14.51 -24.41 -1.69
CA ARG A 12 -14.76 -23.80 -0.36
C ARG A 12 -16.06 -23.04 -0.34
N THR A 13 -16.63 -22.86 0.84
CA THR A 13 -17.83 -22.04 1.02
C THR A 13 -17.47 -20.56 1.18
N TYR A 14 -17.75 -19.75 0.16
CA TYR A 14 -17.55 -18.30 0.23
C TYR A 14 -18.64 -17.55 -0.55
N GLY A 15 -19.00 -16.35 -0.08
CA GLY A 15 -19.94 -15.45 -0.76
C GLY A 15 -21.40 -15.54 -0.29
N ILE A 16 -22.30 -14.94 -1.08
CA ILE A 16 -23.72 -14.79 -0.78
C ILE A 16 -24.53 -15.83 -1.58
N GLY A 17 -25.30 -16.66 -0.87
CA GLY A 17 -26.16 -17.68 -1.48
C GLY A 17 -27.45 -17.08 -2.07
N ARG A 18 -28.13 -17.86 -2.91
CA ARG A 18 -29.50 -17.58 -3.38
C ARG A 18 -30.43 -18.68 -2.87
N THR A 19 -31.72 -18.35 -2.76
CA THR A 19 -32.74 -19.34 -2.43
C THR A 19 -32.71 -20.43 -3.49
N THR A 20 -32.61 -21.68 -3.03
CA THR A 20 -32.51 -22.83 -3.94
C THR A 20 -33.89 -23.09 -4.57
N PRO A 21 -33.96 -23.71 -5.75
CA PRO A 21 -35.25 -24.06 -6.38
C PRO A 21 -36.16 -24.91 -5.48
N ASP A 22 -35.57 -25.64 -4.53
CA ASP A 22 -36.28 -26.46 -3.53
C ASP A 22 -36.78 -25.66 -2.30
N GLY A 23 -36.71 -24.32 -2.34
CA GLY A 23 -37.21 -23.44 -1.28
C GLY A 23 -36.30 -23.30 -0.06
N VAL A 24 -35.11 -23.90 -0.06
CA VAL A 24 -34.15 -23.76 1.04
C VAL A 24 -33.56 -22.35 1.05
N SER A 25 -33.56 -21.73 2.24
CA SER A 25 -33.03 -20.38 2.41
C SER A 25 -31.51 -20.32 2.13
N PRO A 26 -30.98 -19.18 1.68
CA PRO A 26 -29.54 -18.99 1.48
C PRO A 26 -28.72 -19.35 2.72
N ASP A 27 -29.14 -18.91 3.90
CA ASP A 27 -28.46 -19.17 5.17
C ASP A 27 -28.39 -20.66 5.51
N GLU A 28 -29.50 -21.37 5.35
CA GLU A 28 -29.56 -22.81 5.61
C GLU A 28 -28.68 -23.59 4.62
N MET A 29 -28.70 -23.20 3.34
CA MET A 29 -27.82 -23.80 2.34
C MET A 29 -26.34 -23.57 2.65
N VAL A 30 -25.96 -22.37 3.09
CA VAL A 30 -24.57 -22.07 3.48
C VAL A 30 -24.14 -22.92 4.67
N LYS A 31 -25.00 -23.11 5.68
CA LYS A 31 -24.72 -24.00 6.83
C LYS A 31 -24.44 -25.43 6.36
N ARG A 32 -25.31 -26.00 5.52
CA ARG A 32 -25.13 -27.37 4.97
C ARG A 32 -23.85 -27.51 4.17
N LEU A 33 -23.50 -26.51 3.37
CA LEU A 33 -22.24 -26.54 2.62
C LEU A 33 -21.04 -26.50 3.56
N ARG A 34 -21.08 -25.74 4.66
CA ARG A 34 -20.01 -25.76 5.68
C ARG A 34 -19.88 -27.12 6.35
N ASP A 35 -20.99 -27.80 6.64
CA ASP A 35 -20.96 -29.15 7.19
C ASP A 35 -20.27 -30.13 6.23
N PHE A 36 -20.54 -30.01 4.92
CA PHE A 36 -19.84 -30.79 3.90
C PHE A 36 -18.36 -30.43 3.78
N GLU A 37 -18.00 -29.15 3.91
CA GLU A 37 -16.60 -28.70 3.87
C GLU A 37 -15.82 -29.27 5.07
N ILE A 38 -16.39 -29.24 6.27
CA ILE A 38 -15.81 -29.86 7.47
C ILE A 38 -15.64 -31.36 7.28
N SER A 39 -16.67 -32.04 6.75
CA SER A 39 -16.59 -33.47 6.48
C SER A 39 -15.50 -33.80 5.46
N ALA A 40 -15.37 -33.01 4.39
CA ALA A 40 -14.35 -33.18 3.37
C ALA A 40 -12.94 -32.94 3.90
N MET A 41 -12.77 -31.93 4.76
CA MET A 41 -11.51 -31.63 5.44
C MET A 41 -11.09 -32.78 6.37
N LEU A 42 -11.99 -33.25 7.24
CA LEU A 42 -11.69 -34.35 8.18
C LEU A 42 -11.36 -35.65 7.46
N LYS A 43 -12.03 -35.92 6.33
CA LYS A 43 -11.77 -37.11 5.49
C LYS A 43 -10.58 -36.94 4.55
N ARG A 44 -9.94 -35.77 4.49
CA ARG A 44 -8.85 -35.43 3.56
C ARG A 44 -9.17 -35.78 2.11
N VAL A 45 -10.36 -35.43 1.63
CA VAL A 45 -10.77 -35.67 0.23
C VAL A 45 -10.56 -34.43 -0.65
N GLY A 46 -10.23 -34.65 -1.91
CA GLY A 46 -9.99 -33.56 -2.88
C GLY A 46 -8.76 -32.73 -2.50
N ILE A 47 -8.88 -31.40 -2.59
CA ILE A 47 -7.77 -30.46 -2.30
C ILE A 47 -7.28 -30.59 -0.84
N TRP A 48 -8.13 -31.10 0.06
CA TRP A 48 -7.78 -31.32 1.46
C TRP A 48 -6.78 -32.48 1.68
N SER A 49 -6.60 -33.40 0.72
CA SER A 49 -5.56 -34.44 0.82
C SER A 49 -4.16 -33.87 0.77
N GLU A 50 -3.97 -32.84 -0.08
CA GLU A 50 -2.69 -32.18 -0.33
C GLU A 50 -2.35 -31.10 0.72
N SER A 51 -3.30 -30.78 1.59
CA SER A 51 -3.13 -29.74 2.60
C SER A 51 -2.40 -30.28 3.82
N ASP A 52 -1.22 -29.72 4.10
CA ASP A 52 -0.46 -29.95 5.34
C ASP A 52 -0.62 -28.74 6.27
N PRO A 53 -1.39 -28.86 7.37
CA PRO A 53 -1.60 -27.76 8.31
C PRO A 53 -0.31 -27.22 8.95
N ASP A 54 0.65 -28.10 9.21
CA ASP A 54 1.91 -27.73 9.87
C ASP A 54 2.77 -26.92 8.90
N ARG A 55 2.87 -27.36 7.64
CA ARG A 55 3.54 -26.60 6.58
C ARG A 55 2.90 -25.23 6.34
N ILE A 56 1.57 -25.13 6.43
CA ILE A 56 0.88 -23.84 6.33
C ILE A 56 1.23 -22.92 7.52
N ALA A 57 1.33 -23.46 8.73
CA ALA A 57 1.71 -22.71 9.91
C ALA A 57 3.16 -22.18 9.81
N GLU A 58 4.08 -23.03 9.35
CA GLU A 58 5.47 -22.65 9.07
C GLU A 58 5.57 -21.53 8.02
N LEU A 59 4.88 -21.68 6.88
CA LEU A 59 4.88 -20.67 5.82
C LEU A 59 4.32 -19.33 6.32
N ARG A 60 3.26 -19.35 7.13
CA ARG A 60 2.70 -18.13 7.75
C ARG A 60 3.65 -17.51 8.78
N ALA A 61 4.39 -18.32 9.52
CA ALA A 61 5.40 -17.80 10.44
C ALA A 61 6.53 -17.11 9.68
N LYS A 62 7.01 -17.72 8.58
CA LYS A 62 8.02 -17.12 7.70
C LYS A 62 7.54 -15.80 7.10
N GLN A 63 6.33 -15.77 6.53
CA GLN A 63 5.73 -14.55 5.97
C GLN A 63 5.69 -13.40 6.99
N ARG A 64 5.30 -13.69 8.25
CA ARG A 64 5.28 -12.66 9.30
C ARG A 64 6.67 -12.11 9.62
N GLY A 65 7.69 -12.96 9.60
CA GLY A 65 9.09 -12.53 9.77
C GLY A 65 9.54 -11.61 8.64
N GLU A 66 9.31 -12.03 7.39
CA GLU A 66 9.62 -11.22 6.19
C GLU A 66 8.89 -9.87 6.20
N ASP A 67 7.61 -9.85 6.59
CA ASP A 67 6.83 -8.62 6.71
C ASP A 67 7.38 -7.66 7.79
N GLN A 68 7.89 -8.21 8.90
CA GLN A 68 8.55 -7.43 9.95
C GLN A 68 9.86 -6.82 9.45
N GLU A 69 10.71 -7.62 8.82
CA GLU A 69 11.98 -7.17 8.23
C GLU A 69 11.75 -6.06 7.19
N LEU A 70 10.78 -6.24 6.29
CA LEU A 70 10.39 -5.21 5.30
C LEU A 70 9.94 -3.91 5.97
N LYS A 71 9.14 -4.01 7.03
CA LYS A 71 8.65 -2.85 7.78
C LYS A 71 9.80 -2.11 8.47
N GLU A 72 10.75 -2.85 9.04
CA GLU A 72 11.94 -2.27 9.66
C GLU A 72 12.82 -1.56 8.64
N LEU A 73 13.11 -2.19 7.50
CA LEU A 73 13.85 -1.57 6.39
C LEU A 73 13.16 -0.28 5.91
N GLN A 74 11.84 -0.30 5.71
CA GLN A 74 11.09 0.90 5.35
C GLN A 74 11.20 2.00 6.41
N SER A 75 11.17 1.64 7.69
CA SER A 75 11.32 2.59 8.79
C SER A 75 12.72 3.20 8.83
N GLN A 76 13.76 2.40 8.56
CA GLN A 76 15.15 2.86 8.51
C GLN A 76 15.36 3.80 7.32
N LEU A 77 14.82 3.47 6.14
CA LEU A 77 14.85 4.36 4.98
C LEU A 77 14.13 5.69 5.24
N LYS A 78 13.03 5.68 6.01
CA LYS A 78 12.33 6.92 6.41
C LYS A 78 13.05 7.70 7.52
N LYS A 79 13.80 7.02 8.38
CA LYS A 79 14.53 7.61 9.51
C LYS A 79 15.91 8.11 9.11
N ALA A 80 16.48 7.59 8.01
CA ALA A 80 17.70 8.10 7.42
C ALA A 80 17.53 9.62 7.26
N PRO A 81 18.43 10.43 7.87
CA PRO A 81 18.32 11.86 7.75
C PRO A 81 18.43 12.21 6.26
N SER A 82 17.36 12.78 5.70
CA SER A 82 17.50 13.51 4.46
C SER A 82 18.63 14.51 4.67
N PRO A 83 19.64 14.56 3.79
CA PRO A 83 20.71 15.52 3.97
C PRO A 83 20.06 16.89 4.12
N LYS A 84 20.26 17.54 5.28
CA LYS A 84 19.91 18.96 5.51
C LYS A 84 20.82 19.87 4.68
N SER A 85 21.12 19.45 3.46
CA SER A 85 21.80 20.23 2.44
C SER A 85 20.75 21.20 1.93
N LEU A 86 21.05 22.49 2.00
CA LEU A 86 20.19 23.46 1.36
C LEU A 86 20.11 23.13 -0.13
N LEU A 87 18.89 23.06 -0.65
CA LEU A 87 18.62 22.71 -2.03
C LEU A 87 18.82 23.92 -2.92
N GLU A 88 19.61 23.75 -3.98
CA GLU A 88 19.82 24.78 -4.99
C GLU A 88 18.57 24.94 -5.87
N LEU A 89 17.92 26.10 -5.78
CA LEU A 89 16.63 26.33 -6.46
C LEU A 89 16.68 26.14 -7.98
N ASN A 90 17.83 26.48 -8.57
CA ASN A 90 18.03 26.45 -10.02
C ASN A 90 18.44 25.07 -10.56
N THR A 91 18.96 24.18 -9.71
CA THR A 91 19.47 22.85 -10.13
C THR A 91 18.73 21.67 -9.52
N ALA A 92 17.95 21.87 -8.44
CA ALA A 92 17.25 20.79 -7.74
C ALA A 92 16.36 19.93 -8.66
N GLY A 93 16.37 18.62 -8.44
CA GLY A 93 15.49 17.67 -9.11
C GLY A 93 14.03 17.74 -8.63
N LYS A 94 13.12 17.12 -9.38
CA LYS A 94 11.70 17.06 -9.02
C LYS A 94 11.46 16.31 -7.69
N GLU A 95 12.22 15.24 -7.44
CA GLU A 95 12.10 14.41 -6.23
C GLU A 95 12.64 15.13 -5.00
N GLU A 96 13.78 15.79 -5.17
CA GLU A 96 14.42 16.66 -4.20
C GLU A 96 13.49 17.79 -3.72
N LEU A 97 12.81 18.47 -4.64
CA LEU A 97 11.81 19.49 -4.30
C LEU A 97 10.62 18.90 -3.51
N GLN A 98 10.17 17.69 -3.88
CA GLN A 98 9.06 17.01 -3.20
C GLN A 98 9.41 16.51 -1.79
N SER A 99 10.70 16.37 -1.48
CA SER A 99 11.15 16.01 -0.13
C SER A 99 10.80 17.07 0.92
N ILE A 100 10.57 18.33 0.49
CA ILE A 100 10.24 19.44 1.38
C ILE A 100 8.75 19.42 1.71
N LYS A 101 8.44 19.38 3.02
CA LYS A 101 7.06 19.40 3.53
C LYS A 101 6.30 20.63 3.01
N GLY A 102 5.27 20.38 2.19
CA GLY A 102 4.42 21.41 1.60
C GLY A 102 4.66 21.66 0.10
N ILE A 103 5.63 20.97 -0.51
CA ILE A 103 5.87 20.95 -1.94
C ILE A 103 5.41 19.60 -2.50
N GLY A 104 4.29 19.61 -3.22
CA GLY A 104 3.79 18.43 -3.94
C GLY A 104 4.29 18.38 -5.39
N PRO A 105 3.97 17.30 -6.14
CA PRO A 105 4.43 17.10 -7.51
C PRO A 105 4.09 18.27 -8.44
N VAL A 106 2.87 18.80 -8.33
CA VAL A 106 2.40 19.96 -9.12
C VAL A 106 3.18 21.23 -8.80
N LEU A 107 3.56 21.43 -7.53
CA LEU A 107 4.31 22.62 -7.13
C LEU A 107 5.78 22.50 -7.57
N ALA A 108 6.37 21.32 -7.42
CA ALA A 108 7.72 21.03 -7.90
C ALA A 108 7.87 21.28 -9.40
N GLU A 109 6.90 20.84 -10.21
CA GLU A 109 6.88 21.12 -11.65
C GLU A 109 6.81 22.61 -11.97
N ARG A 110 5.98 23.37 -11.24
CA ARG A 110 5.89 24.83 -11.43
C ARG A 110 7.17 25.55 -11.01
N ILE A 111 7.86 25.06 -9.99
CA ILE A 111 9.16 25.62 -9.57
C ILE A 111 10.20 25.36 -10.67
N ILE A 112 10.25 24.15 -11.24
CA ILE A 112 11.18 23.84 -12.33
C ILE A 112 10.86 24.69 -13.57
N ALA A 113 9.58 24.81 -13.93
CA ALA A 113 9.13 25.60 -15.08
C ALA A 113 9.36 27.11 -14.90
N GLY A 114 9.44 27.60 -13.66
CA GLY A 114 9.65 29.01 -13.34
C GLY A 114 11.12 29.43 -13.20
N ARG A 115 12.07 28.54 -13.47
CA ARG A 115 13.51 28.86 -13.47
C ARG A 115 13.86 29.83 -14.59
N PRO A 116 14.87 30.71 -14.42
CA PRO A 116 15.78 30.81 -13.26
C PRO A 116 15.28 31.78 -12.17
N TYR A 117 15.66 31.51 -10.92
CA TYR A 117 15.43 32.36 -9.75
C TYR A 117 16.70 33.11 -9.35
N ARG A 118 16.58 34.40 -9.01
CA ARG A 118 17.71 35.22 -8.52
C ARG A 118 17.77 35.23 -7.00
N THR A 119 16.61 35.19 -6.35
CA THR A 119 16.49 35.13 -4.89
C THR A 119 15.45 34.08 -4.50
N VAL A 120 15.48 33.66 -3.24
CA VAL A 120 14.46 32.74 -2.70
C VAL A 120 13.07 33.39 -2.71
N ASP A 121 12.98 34.72 -2.59
CA ASP A 121 11.71 35.46 -2.61
C ASP A 121 11.04 35.45 -4.00
N ASP A 122 11.78 35.18 -5.09
CA ASP A 122 11.20 35.03 -6.43
C ASP A 122 10.22 33.83 -6.52
N LEU A 123 10.26 32.90 -5.56
CA LEU A 123 9.28 31.82 -5.45
C LEU A 123 7.85 32.32 -5.26
N LEU A 124 7.63 33.57 -4.81
CA LEU A 124 6.28 34.16 -4.74
C LEU A 124 5.62 34.34 -6.10
N LYS A 125 6.41 34.37 -7.19
CA LYS A 125 5.88 34.42 -8.56
C LYS A 125 5.23 33.09 -8.96
N VAL A 126 5.56 32.00 -8.27
CA VAL A 126 5.03 30.67 -8.56
C VAL A 126 3.63 30.53 -8.01
N LYS A 127 2.66 30.31 -8.91
CA LYS A 127 1.25 30.11 -8.55
C LYS A 127 1.10 28.96 -7.54
N GLY A 128 0.64 29.28 -6.33
CA GLY A 128 0.42 28.33 -5.23
C GLY A 128 1.42 28.44 -4.08
N ILE A 129 2.47 29.28 -4.22
CA ILE A 129 3.38 29.68 -3.14
C ILE A 129 2.96 31.07 -2.65
N GLY A 130 2.34 31.13 -1.47
CA GLY A 130 2.06 32.39 -0.78
C GLY A 130 3.10 32.69 0.30
N PRO A 131 3.05 33.89 0.92
CA PRO A 131 4.03 34.32 1.94
C PRO A 131 4.12 33.36 3.13
N LYS A 132 2.99 32.78 3.57
CA LYS A 132 2.95 31.77 4.63
C LYS A 132 3.72 30.50 4.25
N LYS A 133 3.59 30.04 3.00
CA LYS A 133 4.32 28.87 2.50
C LYS A 133 5.79 29.20 2.27
N LEU A 134 6.09 30.36 1.71
CA LEU A 134 7.46 30.83 1.51
C LEU A 134 8.24 30.84 2.82
N LYS A 135 7.66 31.38 3.91
CA LYS A 135 8.30 31.38 5.24
C LYS A 135 8.68 29.98 5.72
N ASN A 136 7.85 28.98 5.43
CA ASN A 136 8.10 27.60 5.83
C ASN A 136 9.17 26.91 4.97
N ILE A 137 9.24 27.21 3.68
CA ILE A 137 10.17 26.55 2.75
C ILE A 137 11.51 27.28 2.57
N ARG A 138 11.57 28.59 2.86
CA ARG A 138 12.77 29.43 2.79
C ARG A 138 14.03 28.81 3.43
N PRO A 139 14.00 28.19 4.62
CA PRO A 139 15.21 27.63 5.22
C PRO A 139 15.78 26.40 4.49
N TYR A 140 15.04 25.80 3.56
CA TYR A 140 15.47 24.61 2.83
C TYR A 140 16.15 24.94 1.49
N PHE A 141 16.18 26.21 1.09
CA PHE A 141 16.60 26.63 -0.24
C PHE A 141 17.79 27.60 -0.22
N VAL A 142 18.67 27.44 -1.19
CA VAL A 142 19.74 28.39 -1.54
C VAL A 142 19.67 28.74 -3.02
N VAL A 143 20.23 29.91 -3.33
CA VAL A 143 20.55 30.30 -4.70
C VAL A 143 22.05 30.51 -4.73
N GLY A 144 22.76 29.60 -5.41
CA GLY A 144 24.19 29.70 -5.64
C GLY A 144 24.52 31.04 -6.27
N LYS A 145 25.35 31.83 -5.59
CA LYS A 145 25.86 33.08 -6.13
C LYS A 145 26.64 32.77 -7.39
N LYS A 146 26.30 33.45 -8.48
CA LYS A 146 27.15 33.55 -9.65
C LYS A 146 28.25 34.58 -9.38
#